data_AF-A0A9J6AGB5-F1
#
_entry.id   AF-A0A9J6AGB5-F1
#
_cell.length_a   1.000
_cell.length_b   1.000
_cell.length_c   1.000
_cell.angle_alpha   90.00
_cell.angle_beta   90.00
_cell.angle_gamma   90.00
#
_symmetry.space_group_name_H-M   'P 1'
#
loop_
_entity.id
_entity.type
_entity.pdbx_description
1 polymer ?
#
loop_
_entity_poly.entity_id
_entity_poly.type
_entity_poly.pdbx_seq_one_letter_code
_entity_poly.pdbx_strand_id
1 'polypeptide(L)'
;MSPIQDFEQHSRHLFEADLPIQTRLQMAMEVRDSLEITHTGEYLNFLKCYFRAFSGVLYHITKPQFSDNPEHKLRNIVIEILNRLPHSEVLRPFVQELLKVAMHVLTTDNEENGLICIRIIFDLLRNFRPSLENEVQPFWTLFVKFTRILGLL
;
A
#
# COMPACT_ATOMS: atom_id res chain seq x y z
N MET A 1 21.25 6.68 -10.33
CA MET A 1 20.89 7.69 -9.32
C MET A 1 19.37 7.68 -9.21
N SER A 2 18.78 7.62 -8.02
CA SER A 2 17.32 7.71 -7.88
C SER A 2 16.87 9.09 -8.39
N PRO A 3 15.79 9.18 -9.19
CA PRO A 3 15.21 10.46 -9.60
C PRO A 3 14.73 11.31 -8.41
N ILE A 4 14.45 10.69 -7.26
CA ILE A 4 13.96 11.38 -6.07
C ILE A 4 15.15 11.70 -5.16
N GLN A 5 15.50 12.97 -5.09
CA GLN A 5 16.61 13.46 -4.25
C GLN A 5 16.17 13.76 -2.81
N ASP A 6 14.91 14.16 -2.62
CA ASP A 6 14.33 14.53 -1.33
C ASP A 6 12.98 13.82 -1.14
N PHE A 7 12.97 12.75 -0.33
CA PHE A 7 11.75 11.99 -0.02
C PHE A 7 10.73 12.79 0.76
N GLU A 8 11.18 13.70 1.63
CA GLU A 8 10.29 14.48 2.47
C GLU A 8 9.52 15.50 1.63
N GLN A 9 10.22 16.25 0.78
CA GLN A 9 9.56 17.19 -0.13
C GLN A 9 8.63 16.46 -1.12
N HIS A 10 9.10 15.36 -1.72
CA HIS A 10 8.33 14.62 -2.71
C HIS A 10 7.05 13.99 -2.12
N SER A 11 7.16 13.34 -0.95
CA SER A 11 6.01 12.75 -0.26
C SER A 11 4.99 13.80 0.24
N ARG A 12 5.46 14.99 0.68
CA ARG A 12 4.58 16.11 1.03
C ARG A 12 3.80 16.59 -0.18
N HIS A 13 4.47 16.78 -1.31
CA HIS A 13 3.82 17.24 -2.54
C HIS A 13 2.78 16.24 -3.04
N LEU A 14 3.04 14.93 -2.92
CA LEU A 14 2.06 13.87 -3.28
C LEU A 14 0.73 14.02 -2.54
N PHE A 15 0.74 14.58 -1.33
CA PHE A 15 -0.42 14.71 -0.45
C PHE A 15 -1.10 16.09 -0.47
N GLU A 16 -0.61 17.04 -1.28
CA GLU A 16 -1.25 18.36 -1.43
C GLU A 16 -2.66 18.23 -2.02
N ALA A 17 -3.61 19.04 -1.55
CA ALA A 17 -5.03 18.90 -1.90
C ALA A 17 -5.31 19.11 -3.39
N ASP A 18 -4.73 20.15 -3.98
CA ASP A 18 -5.07 20.61 -5.34
C ASP A 18 -4.19 20.00 -6.45
N LEU A 19 -3.32 19.07 -6.09
CA LEU A 19 -2.51 18.39 -7.10
C LEU A 19 -3.43 17.58 -8.03
N PRO A 20 -3.19 17.49 -9.35
CA PRO A 20 -3.98 16.64 -10.24
C PRO A 20 -3.68 15.14 -10.03
N ILE A 21 -4.68 14.27 -10.25
CA ILE A 21 -4.50 12.80 -10.16
C ILE A 21 -3.41 12.30 -11.11
N GLN A 22 -3.36 12.84 -12.34
CA GLN A 22 -2.35 12.46 -13.33
C GLN A 22 -0.93 12.77 -12.82
N THR A 23 -0.74 13.89 -12.12
CA THR A 23 0.56 14.27 -11.55
C THR A 23 0.94 13.32 -10.40
N ARG A 24 -0.01 12.99 -9.51
CA ARG A 24 0.23 11.99 -8.46
C ARG A 24 0.58 10.62 -9.02
N LEU A 25 -0.07 10.21 -10.11
CA LEU A 25 0.25 8.96 -10.79
C LEU A 25 1.71 8.95 -11.27
N GLN A 26 2.18 10.03 -11.91
CA GLN A 26 3.59 10.12 -12.33
C GLN A 26 4.55 10.07 -11.14
N MET A 27 4.25 10.80 -10.06
CA MET A 27 5.06 10.76 -8.84
C MET A 27 5.10 9.35 -8.21
N ALA A 28 3.98 8.65 -8.17
CA ALA A 28 3.95 7.28 -7.67
C ALA A 28 4.74 6.31 -8.57
N MET A 29 4.74 6.53 -9.90
CA MET A 29 5.57 5.78 -10.84
C MET A 29 7.06 5.99 -10.57
N GLU A 30 7.50 7.23 -10.31
CA GLU A 30 8.89 7.53 -9.93
C GLU A 30 9.32 6.77 -8.66
N VAL A 31 8.43 6.69 -7.67
CA VAL A 31 8.69 5.93 -6.44
C VAL A 31 8.80 4.44 -6.72
N ARG A 32 7.87 3.87 -7.49
CA ARG A 32 7.90 2.46 -7.88
C ARG A 32 9.19 2.10 -8.62
N ASP A 33 9.63 2.98 -9.52
CA ASP A 33 10.84 2.78 -10.32
C ASP A 33 12.12 2.96 -9.48
N SER A 34 12.03 3.64 -8.33
CA SER A 34 13.12 3.84 -7.37
C SER A 34 13.10 2.87 -6.18
N LEU A 35 12.24 1.86 -6.19
CA LEU A 35 11.91 1.09 -4.99
C LEU A 35 13.08 0.27 -4.42
N GLU A 36 14.15 0.05 -5.18
CA GLU A 36 15.39 -0.59 -4.70
C GLU A 36 15.97 0.11 -3.45
N ILE A 37 15.68 1.39 -3.24
CA ILE A 37 16.09 2.15 -2.06
C ILE A 37 15.62 1.52 -0.74
N THR A 38 14.49 0.80 -0.75
CA THR A 38 13.96 0.13 0.45
C THR A 38 14.83 -1.04 0.92
N HIS A 39 15.81 -1.46 0.13
CA HIS A 39 16.79 -2.48 0.49
C HIS A 39 18.12 -1.89 1.01
N THR A 40 18.17 -0.58 1.22
CA THR A 40 19.37 0.13 1.70
C THR A 40 19.16 0.69 3.12
N GLY A 41 20.16 1.40 3.64
CA GLY A 41 20.05 2.14 4.92
C GLY A 41 18.95 3.21 4.94
N GLU A 42 18.46 3.63 3.78
CA GLU A 42 17.40 4.65 3.64
C GLU A 42 15.99 4.11 3.89
N TYR A 43 15.80 2.80 4.12
CA TYR A 43 14.47 2.21 4.21
C TYR A 43 13.58 2.85 5.29
N LEU A 44 14.15 3.13 6.47
CA LEU A 44 13.40 3.79 7.54
C LEU A 44 12.97 5.21 7.14
N ASN A 45 13.86 5.94 6.46
CA ASN A 45 13.58 7.29 5.99
C ASN A 45 12.47 7.28 4.93
N PHE A 46 12.56 6.35 3.97
CA PHE A 46 11.53 6.09 2.98
C PHE A 46 10.16 5.84 3.64
N LEU A 47 10.09 4.92 4.62
CA LEU A 47 8.84 4.62 5.32
C LEU A 47 8.28 5.84 6.05
N LYS A 48 9.11 6.60 6.77
CA LYS A 48 8.67 7.81 7.49
C LYS A 48 8.05 8.85 6.55
N CYS A 49 8.59 9.00 5.34
CA CYS A 49 8.11 9.96 4.36
C CYS A 49 6.85 9.44 3.64
N TYR A 50 6.94 8.27 3.01
CA TYR A 50 5.94 7.81 2.05
C TYR A 50 4.78 7.05 2.66
N PHE A 51 4.97 6.36 3.80
CA PHE A 51 3.93 5.49 4.32
C PHE A 51 2.63 6.27 4.62
N ARG A 52 2.75 7.42 5.27
CA ARG A 52 1.61 8.31 5.53
C ARG A 52 1.00 8.84 4.23
N ALA A 53 1.83 9.24 3.26
CA ALA A 53 1.35 9.78 2.00
C ALA A 53 0.56 8.73 1.21
N PHE A 54 1.05 7.49 1.13
CA PHE A 54 0.37 6.38 0.46
C PHE A 54 -0.94 5.99 1.15
N SER A 55 -0.95 5.86 2.48
CA SER A 55 -2.21 5.64 3.21
C SER A 55 -3.20 6.76 2.94
N GLY A 56 -2.74 8.01 2.91
CA GLY A 56 -3.55 9.17 2.57
C GLY A 56 -4.12 9.13 1.15
N VAL A 57 -3.33 8.68 0.16
CA VAL A 57 -3.81 8.49 -1.21
C VAL A 57 -4.96 7.49 -1.25
N LEU A 58 -4.84 6.37 -0.54
CA LEU A 58 -5.83 5.30 -0.52
C LEU A 58 -7.10 5.63 0.29
N TYR A 59 -6.98 6.40 1.39
CA TYR A 59 -8.12 6.73 2.25
C TYR A 59 -8.84 8.03 1.89
N HIS A 60 -8.12 9.03 1.37
CA HIS A 60 -8.62 10.42 1.35
C HIS A 60 -8.57 11.08 -0.02
N ILE A 61 -7.54 10.80 -0.83
CA ILE A 61 -7.38 11.46 -2.15
C ILE A 61 -8.18 10.74 -3.23
N THR A 62 -8.24 9.42 -3.16
CA THR A 62 -8.87 8.59 -4.19
C THR A 62 -9.98 7.73 -3.61
N LYS A 63 -10.89 7.28 -4.48
CA LYS A 63 -11.96 6.34 -4.19
C LYS A 63 -11.79 5.09 -5.05
N PRO A 64 -12.33 3.93 -4.63
CA PRO A 64 -12.42 2.74 -5.47
C PRO A 64 -12.97 3.07 -6.86
N GLN A 65 -12.31 2.56 -7.90
CA GLN A 65 -12.68 2.79 -9.29
C GLN A 65 -13.05 1.46 -9.95
N PHE A 66 -14.03 1.50 -10.86
CA PHE A 66 -14.47 0.34 -11.65
C PHE A 66 -14.17 0.51 -13.14
N SER A 67 -13.43 1.55 -13.51
CA SER A 67 -12.99 1.84 -14.88
C SER A 67 -11.49 2.05 -14.93
N ASP A 68 -10.88 1.72 -16.07
CA ASP A 68 -9.45 1.96 -16.29
C ASP A 68 -9.18 3.45 -16.49
N ASN A 69 -9.02 4.17 -15.38
CA ASN A 69 -8.78 5.61 -15.37
C ASN A 69 -7.51 5.95 -14.54
N PRO A 70 -6.99 7.18 -14.62
CA PRO A 70 -5.79 7.56 -13.89
C PRO A 70 -5.88 7.38 -12.37
N GLU A 71 -7.07 7.50 -11.79
CA GLU A 71 -7.30 7.30 -10.36
C GLU A 71 -7.20 5.82 -9.98
N HIS A 72 -7.76 4.92 -10.79
CA HIS A 72 -7.57 3.47 -10.66
C HIS A 72 -6.08 3.11 -10.72
N LYS A 73 -5.37 3.62 -11.73
CA LYS A 73 -3.93 3.39 -11.92
C LYS A 73 -3.10 3.89 -10.73
N LEU A 74 -3.44 5.06 -10.19
CA LEU A 74 -2.79 5.62 -9.01
C LEU A 74 -3.01 4.74 -7.77
N ARG A 75 -4.24 4.26 -7.54
CA ARG A 75 -4.52 3.35 -6.42
C ARG A 75 -3.73 2.06 -6.56
N ASN A 76 -3.79 1.45 -7.74
CA ASN A 76 -3.12 0.20 -8.03
C ASN A 76 -1.61 0.29 -7.80
N ILE A 77 -0.93 1.30 -8.36
CA ILE A 77 0.52 1.44 -8.20
C ILE A 77 0.95 1.69 -6.74
N VAL A 78 0.16 2.43 -5.97
CA VAL A 78 0.43 2.62 -4.54
C VAL A 78 0.34 1.29 -3.78
N ILE A 79 -0.66 0.47 -4.09
CA ILE A 79 -0.82 -0.86 -3.48
C ILE A 79 0.34 -1.78 -3.90
N GLU A 80 0.77 -1.74 -5.17
CA GLU A 80 1.93 -2.48 -5.65
C GLU A 80 3.23 -2.09 -4.92
N ILE A 81 3.44 -0.79 -4.68
CA ILE A 81 4.58 -0.29 -3.90
C ILE A 81 4.53 -0.88 -2.48
N LEU A 82 3.38 -0.79 -1.81
CA LEU A 82 3.20 -1.34 -0.46
C LEU A 82 3.43 -2.86 -0.41
N ASN A 83 3.03 -3.59 -1.45
CA ASN A 83 3.24 -5.03 -1.57
C ASN A 83 4.70 -5.45 -1.78
N ARG A 84 5.56 -4.52 -2.21
CA ARG A 84 6.98 -4.79 -2.47
C ARG A 84 7.90 -4.35 -1.32
N LEU A 85 7.34 -3.83 -0.22
CA LEU A 85 8.12 -3.41 0.94
C LEU A 85 8.85 -4.60 1.60
N PRO A 86 10.15 -4.49 1.93
CA PRO A 86 10.88 -5.55 2.61
C PRO A 86 10.34 -5.83 4.03
N HIS A 87 10.10 -7.10 4.35
CA HIS A 87 9.64 -7.56 5.67
C HIS A 87 10.78 -7.66 6.70
N SER A 88 11.55 -6.59 6.87
CA SER A 88 12.60 -6.51 7.88
C SER A 88 12.08 -5.89 9.19
N GLU A 89 12.90 -5.93 10.25
CA GLU A 89 12.57 -5.29 11.55
C GLU A 89 12.31 -3.78 11.43
N VAL A 90 12.83 -3.13 10.38
CA VAL A 90 12.57 -1.70 10.09
C VAL A 90 11.08 -1.45 9.81
N LEU A 91 10.38 -2.42 9.22
CA LEU A 91 8.95 -2.31 8.92
C LEU A 91 8.07 -2.47 10.17
N ARG A 92 8.56 -3.14 11.22
CA ARG A 92 7.78 -3.53 12.41
C ARG A 92 6.91 -2.39 12.99
N PRO A 93 7.38 -1.14 13.13
CA PRO A 93 6.56 -0.04 13.65
C PRO A 93 5.35 0.33 12.77
N PHE A 94 5.36 -0.05 11.50
CA PHE A 94 4.34 0.28 10.50
C PHE A 94 3.39 -0.89 10.22
N VAL A 95 3.71 -2.11 10.68
CA VAL A 95 2.99 -3.35 10.36
C VAL A 95 1.50 -3.29 10.68
N GLN A 96 1.14 -2.79 11.87
CA GLN A 96 -0.28 -2.70 12.26
C GLN A 96 -1.07 -1.76 11.34
N GLU A 97 -0.47 -0.64 10.96
CA GLU A 97 -1.13 0.33 10.10
C GLU A 97 -1.21 -0.17 8.65
N LEU A 98 -0.15 -0.86 8.18
CA LEU A 98 -0.13 -1.46 6.83
C LEU A 98 -1.20 -2.54 6.71
N LEU A 99 -1.37 -3.35 7.75
CA LEU A 99 -2.44 -4.33 7.83
C LEU A 99 -3.82 -3.66 7.72
N LYS A 100 -4.07 -2.58 8.47
CA LYS A 100 -5.35 -1.86 8.40
C LYS A 100 -5.63 -1.29 7.01
N VAL A 101 -4.62 -0.69 6.37
CA VAL A 101 -4.72 -0.19 4.99
C VAL A 101 -5.10 -1.32 4.03
N ALA A 102 -4.38 -2.45 4.09
CA ALA A 102 -4.65 -3.58 3.21
C ALA A 102 -6.05 -4.19 3.45
N MET A 103 -6.49 -4.30 4.71
CA MET A 103 -7.83 -4.78 5.06
C MET A 103 -8.94 -3.83 4.59
N HIS A 104 -8.70 -2.51 4.65
CA HIS A 104 -9.63 -1.52 4.11
C HIS A 104 -9.78 -1.65 2.60
N VAL A 105 -8.68 -1.70 1.86
CA VAL A 105 -8.72 -1.84 0.40
C VAL A 105 -9.35 -3.18 0.00
N LEU A 106 -9.00 -4.29 0.67
CA LEU A 106 -9.61 -5.60 0.43
C LEU A 106 -11.14 -5.59 0.57
N THR A 107 -11.69 -4.75 1.46
CA THR A 107 -13.14 -4.73 1.74
C THR A 107 -13.91 -3.72 0.90
N THR A 108 -13.24 -2.75 0.29
CA THR A 108 -13.89 -1.60 -0.35
C THR A 108 -13.54 -1.43 -1.83
N ASP A 109 -12.44 -2.01 -2.28
CA ASP A 109 -11.91 -1.84 -3.64
C ASP A 109 -12.33 -2.98 -4.58
N ASN A 110 -11.92 -2.88 -5.85
CA ASN A 110 -12.15 -3.92 -6.85
C ASN A 110 -11.27 -5.16 -6.63
N GLU A 111 -11.57 -6.24 -7.36
CA GLU A 111 -10.87 -7.53 -7.24
C GLU A 111 -9.36 -7.42 -7.50
N GLU A 112 -8.94 -6.63 -8.49
CA GLU A 112 -7.54 -6.45 -8.86
C GLU A 112 -6.72 -5.93 -7.66
N ASN A 113 -7.19 -4.84 -7.05
CA ASN A 113 -6.56 -4.24 -5.87
C ASN A 113 -6.70 -5.15 -4.64
N GLY A 114 -7.85 -5.82 -4.49
CA GLY A 114 -8.10 -6.76 -3.40
C GLY A 114 -7.15 -7.96 -3.40
N LEU A 115 -6.83 -8.52 -4.58
CA LEU A 115 -5.89 -9.64 -4.72
C LEU A 115 -4.48 -9.27 -4.26
N ILE A 116 -4.02 -8.04 -4.55
CA ILE A 116 -2.72 -7.57 -4.07
C ILE A 116 -2.76 -7.38 -2.55
N CYS A 117 -3.83 -6.78 -2.01
CA CYS A 117 -3.97 -6.60 -0.57
C CYS A 117 -4.03 -7.93 0.21
N ILE A 118 -4.62 -8.98 -0.34
CA ILE A 118 -4.56 -10.32 0.27
C ILE A 118 -3.11 -10.79 0.43
N ARG A 119 -2.27 -10.59 -0.59
CA ARG A 119 -0.84 -10.97 -0.52
C ARG A 119 -0.11 -10.19 0.58
N ILE A 120 -0.33 -8.88 0.65
CA ILE A 120 0.19 -8.04 1.74
C ILE A 120 -0.19 -8.63 3.10
N ILE A 121 -1.49 -8.89 3.32
CA ILE A 121 -1.98 -9.37 4.61
C ILE A 121 -1.35 -10.73 4.96
N PHE A 122 -1.32 -11.68 4.02
CA PHE A 122 -0.69 -12.98 4.23
C PHE A 122 0.78 -12.85 4.61
N ASP A 123 1.52 -11.99 3.90
CA ASP A 123 2.94 -11.79 4.16
C ASP A 123 3.20 -11.14 5.52
N LEU A 124 2.36 -10.19 5.93
CA LEU A 124 2.45 -9.60 7.26
C LEU A 124 2.16 -10.64 8.36
N LEU A 125 1.08 -11.42 8.21
CA LEU A 125 0.74 -12.47 9.19
C LEU A 125 1.81 -13.56 9.26
N ARG A 126 2.45 -13.88 8.13
CA ARG A 126 3.54 -14.87 8.07
C ARG A 126 4.81 -14.36 8.76
N ASN A 127 5.23 -13.12 8.49
CA ASN A 127 6.52 -12.59 8.96
C ASN A 127 6.44 -11.93 10.34
N PHE A 128 5.26 -11.46 10.76
CA PHE A 128 5.07 -10.70 12.00
C PHE A 128 3.99 -11.32 12.92
N ARG A 129 3.71 -12.62 12.79
CA ARG A 129 2.65 -13.33 13.53
C ARG A 129 2.57 -13.00 15.03
N PRO A 130 3.68 -12.99 15.82
CA PRO A 130 3.59 -12.71 17.25
C PRO A 130 3.02 -11.33 17.57
N SER A 131 3.13 -10.38 16.64
CA SER A 131 2.64 -9.01 16.78
C SER A 131 1.23 -8.79 16.24
N LEU A 132 0.67 -9.79 15.55
CA LEU A 132 -0.62 -9.72 14.84
C LEU A 132 -1.57 -10.87 15.20
N GLU A 133 -1.33 -11.56 16.32
CA GLU A 133 -2.09 -12.77 16.69
C GLU A 133 -3.60 -12.51 16.78
N ASN A 134 -4.01 -11.35 17.30
CA ASN A 134 -5.41 -10.94 17.41
C ASN A 134 -6.08 -10.65 16.06
N GLU A 135 -5.28 -10.41 15.01
CA GLU A 135 -5.77 -10.06 13.67
C GLU A 135 -5.95 -11.28 12.76
N VAL A 136 -5.46 -12.45 13.18
CA VAL A 136 -5.55 -13.70 12.41
C VAL A 136 -7.01 -14.09 12.16
N GLN A 137 -7.87 -14.04 13.17
CA GLN A 137 -9.29 -14.41 13.04
C GLN A 137 -10.10 -13.42 12.16
N PRO A 138 -9.99 -12.09 12.37
CA PRO A 138 -10.57 -11.11 11.45
C PRO A 138 -10.16 -11.33 9.99
N PHE A 139 -8.87 -11.60 9.76
CA PHE A 139 -8.38 -11.89 8.42
C PHE A 139 -9.01 -13.15 7.81
N TRP A 140 -9.04 -14.28 8.55
CA TRP A 140 -9.67 -15.50 8.05
C TRP A 140 -11.13 -15.29 7.65
N THR A 141 -11.86 -14.50 8.43
CA THR A 141 -13.25 -14.14 8.13
C THR A 141 -13.37 -13.38 6.82
N LEU A 142 -12.50 -12.40 6.59
CA LEU A 142 -12.46 -11.65 5.33
C LEU A 142 -12.01 -12.51 4.15
N PHE A 143 -11.00 -13.36 4.33
CA PHE A 143 -10.50 -14.25 3.28
C PHE A 143 -11.58 -15.22 2.79
N VAL A 144 -12.34 -15.83 3.70
CA VAL A 144 -13.48 -16.71 3.33
C VAL A 144 -14.56 -15.93 2.59
N LYS A 145 -14.85 -14.69 3.00
CA LYS A 145 -15.81 -13.83 2.29
C LYS A 145 -15.33 -13.52 0.87
N PHE A 146 -14.07 -13.16 0.71
CA PHE A 146 -13.50 -12.81 -0.58
C PHE A 146 -13.44 -14.00 -1.54
N THR A 147 -12.97 -15.16 -1.08
CA THR A 147 -12.90 -16.38 -1.90
C THR A 147 -14.28 -16.87 -2.36
N ARG A 148 -15.33 -16.68 -1.56
CA ARG A 148 -16.72 -16.90 -1.98
C ARG A 148 -17.19 -15.94 -3.07
N ILE A 149 -16.83 -14.66 -2.98
CA ILE A 149 -17.16 -13.67 -4.02
C ILE A 149 -16.52 -14.06 -5.36
N LEU A 150 -15.32 -14.62 -5.33
CA LEU A 150 -14.61 -15.11 -6.52
C LEU A 150 -15.06 -16.49 -7.01
N GLY A 151 -16.00 -17.15 -6.32
CA GLY A 151 -16.45 -18.49 -6.67
C GLY A 151 -15.39 -19.59 -6.46
N LEU A 152 -14.42 -19.37 -5.59
CA LEU A 152 -13.34 -20.33 -5.28
C LEU A 152 -13.71 -21.30 -4.13
N LEU A 153 -14.79 -21.03 -3.40
CA LEU A 153 -15.37 -21.85 -2.32
C LEU A 153 -16.90 -21.76 -2.36
#